data_AF-A0A937K8R3-F1
#
_entry.id   AF-A0A937K8R3-F1
#
_cell.length_a   1.000
_cell.length_b   1.000
_cell.length_c   1.000
_cell.angle_alpha   90.00
_cell.angle_beta   90.00
_cell.angle_gamma   90.00
#
_symmetry.space_group_name_H-M   'P 1'
#
loop_
_entity.id
_entity.type
_entity.pdbx_description
1 polymer ?
#
loop_
_entity_poly.entity_id
_entity_poly.type
_entity_poly.pdbx_seq_one_letter_code
_entity_poly.pdbx_strand_id
1 'polypeptide(L)' 'MKDELMNTARTLMDDIAADPVNWRMWEDRLRQTIAMHAEYGLELPAQLRVYADWLRQDDDEDLFENMPV' A
#
# COMPACT_ATOMS: atom_id res chain seq x y z
N MET A 1 1.77 -19.76 1.46
CA MET A 1 1.82 -18.48 2.20
C MET A 1 2.69 -17.41 1.52
N LYS A 2 4.02 -17.56 1.41
CA LYS A 2 4.85 -16.56 0.69
C LYS A 2 4.42 -16.36 -0.77
N ASP A 3 4.19 -17.46 -1.50
CA ASP A 3 3.78 -17.39 -2.91
C ASP A 3 2.36 -16.85 -3.09
N GLU A 4 1.47 -17.09 -2.12
CA GLU A 4 0.10 -16.55 -2.11
C GLU A 4 0.11 -15.04 -1.87
N LEU A 5 0.97 -14.56 -0.98
CA LEU A 5 1.13 -13.13 -0.71
C LEU A 5 1.74 -12.40 -1.92
N MET A 6 2.74 -13.00 -2.56
CA MET A 6 3.34 -12.45 -3.78
C MET A 6 2.33 -12.43 -4.94
N ASN A 7 1.50 -13.47 -5.07
CA ASN A 7 0.41 -13.48 -6.05
C ASN A 7 -0.64 -12.41 -5.73
N THR A 8 -1.00 -12.23 -4.46
CA THR A 8 -1.95 -11.20 -4.01
C THR A 8 -1.43 -9.80 -4.35
N ALA A 9 -0.15 -9.53 -4.05
CA ALA A 9 0.51 -8.29 -4.39
C ALA A 9 0.51 -8.07 -5.92
N ARG A 10 0.82 -9.10 -6.71
CA ARG A 10 0.80 -8.99 -8.17
C ARG A 10 -0.60 -8.68 -8.71
N THR A 11 -1.62 -9.42 -8.28
CA THR A 11 -3.01 -9.18 -8.72
C THR A 11 -3.48 -7.79 -8.33
N LEU A 12 -3.16 -7.33 -7.12
CA LEU A 12 -3.47 -5.97 -6.69
C LEU A 12 -2.79 -4.92 -7.60
N MET A 13 -1.53 -5.15 -7.97
CA MET A 13 -0.81 -4.26 -8.88
C MET A 13 -1.41 -4.27 -10.29
N ASP A 14 -1.87 -5.41 -10.78
CA ASP A 14 -2.57 -5.52 -12.07
C ASP A 14 -3.91 -4.76 -12.04
N ASP A 15 -4.67 -4.89 -10.94
CA ASP A 15 -5.94 -4.18 -10.72
C ASP A 15 -5.72 -2.65 -10.70
N ILE A 16 -4.66 -2.18 -10.04
CA ILE A 16 -4.30 -0.76 -10.01
C ILE A 16 -3.78 -0.29 -11.38
N ALA A 17 -3.00 -1.10 -12.08
CA ALA A 17 -2.50 -0.76 -13.41
C ALA A 17 -3.64 -0.61 -14.45
N ALA A 18 -4.76 -1.30 -14.25
CA ALA A 18 -5.95 -1.15 -15.08
C ALA A 18 -6.66 0.20 -14.88
N ASP A 19 -6.61 0.77 -13.68
CA ASP A 19 -7.14 2.10 -13.37
C ASP A 19 -6.25 2.85 -12.36
N PRO A 20 -5.12 3.41 -12.83
CA PRO A 20 -4.11 4.00 -11.94
C PRO A 20 -4.57 5.32 -11.32
N VAL A 21 -5.57 5.98 -11.90
CA VAL A 21 -6.10 7.25 -11.39
C VAL A 21 -6.93 7.00 -10.13
N ASN A 22 -7.70 5.91 -10.11
CA ASN A 22 -8.56 5.55 -8.98
C ASN A 22 -7.90 4.58 -7.99
N TRP A 23 -6.57 4.61 -7.88
CA TRP A 23 -5.81 3.70 -7.00
C TRP A 23 -6.26 3.77 -5.53
N ARG A 24 -6.77 4.92 -5.06
CA ARG A 24 -7.33 5.08 -3.71
C ARG A 24 -8.49 4.12 -3.40
N MET A 25 -9.23 3.64 -4.41
CA MET A 25 -10.24 2.60 -4.20
C MET A 25 -9.64 1.29 -3.63
N TRP A 26 -8.34 1.09 -3.81
CA TRP A 26 -7.60 -0.07 -3.35
C TRP A 26 -6.79 0.20 -2.07
N GLU A 27 -6.95 1.36 -1.44
CA GLU A 27 -6.17 1.78 -0.27
C GLU A 27 -6.17 0.74 0.86
N ASP A 28 -7.34 0.25 1.28
CA ASP A 28 -7.43 -0.76 2.35
C ASP A 28 -6.64 -2.03 2.00
N ARG A 29 -6.74 -2.46 0.74
CA ARG A 29 -6.06 -3.65 0.24
C ARG A 29 -4.55 -3.44 0.11
N LEU A 30 -4.11 -2.23 -0.23
CA LEU A 30 -2.71 -1.81 -0.22
C LEU A 30 -2.16 -1.85 1.21
N ARG A 31 -2.83 -1.17 2.16
CA ARG A 31 -2.44 -1.15 3.58
C ARG A 31 -2.33 -2.56 4.16
N GLN A 32 -3.32 -3.41 3.91
CA GLN A 32 -3.31 -4.80 4.36
C GLN A 32 -2.14 -5.59 3.73
N THR A 33 -1.93 -5.48 2.42
CA THR A 33 -0.87 -6.23 1.73
C THR A 33 0.51 -5.78 2.23
N ILE A 34 0.72 -4.48 2.45
CA ILE A 34 1.96 -3.93 3.00
C ILE A 34 2.19 -4.44 4.43
N ALA A 35 1.17 -4.37 5.28
CA ALA A 35 1.25 -4.85 6.67
C ALA A 35 1.60 -6.34 6.74
N MET A 36 1.00 -7.18 5.88
CA MET A 36 1.31 -8.60 5.81
C MET A 36 2.78 -8.85 5.40
N HIS A 37 3.34 -8.07 4.47
CA HIS A 37 4.76 -8.21 4.12
C HIS A 37 5.66 -7.91 5.31
N ALA A 38 5.35 -6.86 6.08
CA ALA A 38 6.09 -6.50 7.29
C ALA A 38 5.95 -7.57 8.38
N GLU A 39 4.74 -8.07 8.63
CA GLU A 39 4.44 -9.10 9.62
C GLU A 39 5.22 -10.40 9.37
N TYR A 40 5.34 -10.81 8.11
CA TYR A 40 6.08 -12.01 7.73
C TYR A 40 7.59 -11.77 7.49
N GLY A 41 8.10 -10.55 7.72
CA GLY A 41 9.50 -10.20 7.48
C GLY A 41 9.92 -10.35 6.01
N LEU A 42 8.97 -10.16 5.08
CA LEU A 42 9.19 -10.27 3.64
C LEU A 42 9.51 -8.90 3.05
N GLU A 43 10.38 -8.88 2.04
CA GLU A 43 10.66 -7.65 1.31
C GLU A 43 9.42 -7.16 0.56
N LEU A 44 9.13 -5.86 0.70
CA LEU A 44 8.04 -5.24 -0.04
C LEU A 44 8.44 -5.09 -1.53
N PRO A 45 7.60 -5.56 -2.46
CA PRO A 45 7.81 -5.35 -3.89
C PRO A 45 8.00 -3.86 -4.23
N ALA A 46 8.87 -3.55 -5.20
CA ALA A 46 9.20 -2.17 -5.56
C ALA A 46 7.97 -1.35 -5.98
N GLN A 47 7.00 -1.98 -6.63
CA GLN A 47 5.77 -1.33 -7.06
C GLN A 47 4.90 -0.92 -5.86
N LEU A 48 4.79 -1.78 -4.84
CA LEU A 48 4.05 -1.49 -3.61
C LEU A 48 4.73 -0.44 -2.72
N ARG A 49 6.07 -0.29 -2.81
CA ARG A 49 6.81 0.74 -2.07
C ARG A 49 6.35 2.15 -2.41
N VAL A 50 6.04 2.43 -3.68
CA VAL A 50 5.54 3.75 -4.10
C VAL A 50 4.24 4.09 -3.40
N TYR A 51 3.29 3.15 -3.37
CA TYR A 51 2.02 3.35 -2.67
C TYR A 51 2.19 3.42 -1.16
N ALA A 52 3.11 2.63 -0.58
CA ALA A 52 3.42 2.72 0.84
C ALA A 52 3.94 4.12 1.23
N ASP A 53 4.79 4.72 0.39
CA ASP A 53 5.30 6.07 0.61
C ASP A 53 4.19 7.13 0.49
N TRP A 54 3.27 6.98 -0.46
CA TRP A 54 2.13 7.89 -0.61
C TRP A 54 1.16 7.80 0.56
N LEU A 55 0.81 6.60 1.00
CA LEU A 55 -0.05 6.39 2.16
C LEU A 55 0.57 6.99 3.44
N ARG A 56 1.88 6.84 3.61
CA ARG A 56 2.60 7.44 4.72
C ARG A 56 2.60 8.97 4.66
N GLN A 57 2.73 9.56 3.47
CA GLN A 57 2.65 11.01 3.30
C GLN A 57 1.26 11.55 3.62
N ASP A 58 0.19 10.85 3.19
CA ASP A 58 -1.20 11.19 3.50
C ASP A 58 -1.44 11.13 5.02
N ASP A 59 -0.99 10.06 5.69
CA ASP A 59 -1.07 9.91 7.14
C ASP A 59 -0.29 11.02 7.88
N ASP A 60 0.91 11.37 7.39
CA ASP A 60 1.73 12.44 7.95
C ASP A 60 1.03 13.81 7.77
N GLU A 61 0.46 14.10 6.59
CA GLU A 61 -0.28 15.33 6.30
C GLU A 61 -1.49 15.50 7.23
N ASP A 62 -2.29 14.44 7.42
CA ASP A 62 -3.42 14.41 8.34
C ASP A 62 -2.99 14.70 9.80
N LEU A 63 -1.82 14.20 10.20
CA LEU A 63 -1.23 14.43 11.52
C LEU A 63 -0.79 15.90 11.72
N PHE A 64 -0.23 16.53 10.68
CA PHE A 64 0.18 17.93 10.71
C PHE A 64 -1.01 18.89 10.65
N GLU A 65 -2.05 18.59 9.87
CA GLU A 65 -3.24 19.43 9.73
C GLU A 65 -4.08 19.47 11.03
N ASN A 66 -4.00 18.43 11.86
CA ASN A 66 -4.73 18.32 13.12
C ASN A 66 -3.97 18.79 14.39
N MET A 67 -2.78 19.39 14.26
CA MET A 67 -2.09 19.98 15.41
C MET A 67 -2.74 21.32 15.81
N PRO A 68 -3.19 21.48 17.07
CA PRO A 68 -3.69 22.76 17.54
C PRO A 68 -2.54 23.77 17.59
N VAL A 69 -2.75 24.93 16.96
CA VAL A 69 -1.84 26.10 17.03
C VAL A 69 -1.64 26.61 18.45
#